data_AF-B2UM37-F1
#
_entry.id   AF-B2UM37-F1
#
_cell.length_a   1.000
_cell.length_b   1.000
_cell.length_c   1.000
_cell.angle_alpha   90.00
_cell.angle_beta   90.00
_cell.angle_gamma   90.00
#
_symmetry.space_group_name_H-M   'P 1'
#
loop_
_entity.id
_entity.type
_entity.pdbx_description
1 polymer ?
#
loop_
_entity_poly.entity_id
_entity_poly.type
_entity_poly.pdbx_seq_one_letter_code
_entity_poly.pdbx_strand_id
1 'polypeptide(L)'
;MDEKRPLDIQTLGRWLEENKVSRTELASSLGLARSTIDNYFSKGSIPKHVQILISRYMKGREPASNNDFVSQLSVPIPNKILNLAVRAAVQKDMSVEEFVVWATEGAARKIVEGNRCN
;
A
#
# COMPACT_ATOMS: atom_id res chain seq x y z
N MET A 1 3.99 23.52 -13.04
CA MET A 1 5.16 22.66 -12.76
C MET A 1 5.15 22.38 -11.27
N ASP A 2 4.99 21.12 -10.87
CA ASP A 2 5.65 20.58 -9.67
C ASP A 2 5.51 19.06 -9.74
N GLU A 3 6.38 18.50 -10.57
CA GLU A 3 6.55 17.08 -10.75
C GLU A 3 7.09 16.48 -9.45
N LYS A 4 6.15 15.91 -8.68
CA LYS A 4 6.30 14.96 -7.56
C LYS A 4 7.74 14.56 -7.24
N ARG A 5 8.44 15.34 -6.39
CA ARG A 5 9.56 14.78 -5.65
C ARG A 5 9.03 13.68 -4.72
N PRO A 6 9.62 12.47 -4.72
CA PRO A 6 9.32 11.45 -3.73
C PRO A 6 9.50 12.05 -2.32
N LEU A 7 8.59 11.78 -1.40
CA LEU A 7 8.74 12.22 -0.02
C LEU A 7 9.97 11.54 0.57
N ASP A 8 11.00 12.32 0.88
CA ASP A 8 12.19 11.85 1.57
C ASP A 8 12.05 11.98 3.09
N ILE A 9 12.94 11.28 3.81
CA ILE A 9 12.90 11.20 5.28
C ILE A 9 13.19 12.53 5.97
N GLN A 10 14.01 13.41 5.36
CA GLN A 10 14.36 14.70 5.94
C GLN A 10 13.19 15.66 5.82
N THR A 11 12.51 15.66 4.66
CA THR A 11 11.28 16.42 4.43
C THR A 11 10.19 15.99 5.40
N LEU A 12 10.01 14.68 5.61
CA LEU A 12 9.08 14.18 6.62
C LEU A 12 9.47 14.62 8.04
N GLY A 13 10.74 14.46 8.42
CA GLY A 13 11.22 14.84 9.75
C GLY A 13 10.97 16.32 10.07
N ARG A 14 11.30 17.21 9.13
CA ARG A 14 11.06 18.65 9.27
C ARG A 14 9.58 18.97 9.43
N TRP A 15 8.73 18.37 8.59
CA TRP A 15 7.30 18.63 8.65
C TRP A 15 6.68 18.18 9.99
N LEU A 16 7.12 17.04 10.55
CA LEU A 16 6.66 16.57 11.86
C LEU A 16 7.01 17.56 12.98
N GLU A 17 8.23 18.10 12.96
CA GLU A 17 8.66 19.11 13.94
C GLU A 17 7.86 20.41 13.80
N GLU A 18 7.71 20.93 12.57
CA GLU A 18 6.97 22.15 12.28
C GLU A 18 5.49 22.07 12.68
N ASN A 19 4.86 20.91 12.47
CA ASN A 19 3.44 20.69 12.76
C ASN A 19 3.20 20.08 14.15
N LYS A 20 4.25 19.87 14.95
CA LYS A 20 4.20 19.25 16.29
C LYS A 20 3.53 17.87 16.31
N VAL A 21 3.64 17.13 15.21
CA VAL A 21 3.10 15.78 15.09
C VAL A 21 4.12 14.77 15.58
N SER A 22 3.72 13.91 16.52
CA SER A 22 4.60 12.84 16.99
C SER A 22 4.66 11.67 16.00
N ARG A 23 5.76 10.91 16.01
CA ARG A 23 5.85 9.66 15.20
C ARG A 23 4.76 8.64 15.58
N THR A 24 4.33 8.62 16.84
CA THR A 24 3.22 7.77 17.33
C THR A 24 1.90 8.18 16.69
N GLU A 25 1.64 9.49 16.62
CA GLU A 25 0.43 10.04 16.04
C GLU A 25 0.38 9.81 14.54
N LEU A 26 1.50 10.01 13.83
CA LEU A 26 1.63 9.64 12.43
C LEU A 26 1.35 8.15 12.23
N ALA A 27 1.98 7.27 13.03
CA ALA A 27 1.78 5.83 12.92
C ALA A 27 0.30 5.44 13.12
N SER A 28 -0.34 6.00 14.15
CA SER A 28 -1.75 5.75 14.47
C SER A 28 -2.67 6.22 13.34
N SER A 29 -2.41 7.41 12.80
CA SER A 29 -3.13 8.00 11.68
C SER A 29 -3.04 7.13 10.42
N LEU A 30 -1.89 6.49 10.20
CA LEU A 30 -1.66 5.62 9.04
C LEU A 30 -2.03 4.15 9.29
N GLY A 31 -2.53 3.81 10.48
CA GLY A 31 -2.77 2.41 10.88
C GLY A 31 -1.50 1.54 10.84
N LEU A 32 -0.33 2.15 11.07
CA LEU A 32 0.97 1.48 11.11
C LEU A 32 1.46 1.33 12.55
N ALA A 33 2.30 0.33 12.80
CA ALA A 33 3.04 0.25 14.06
C ALA A 33 4.05 1.40 14.17
N ARG A 34 4.24 1.95 15.37
CA ARG A 34 5.24 3.00 15.63
C ARG A 34 6.65 2.59 15.20
N SER A 35 7.02 1.33 15.45
CA SER A 35 8.31 0.75 15.04
C SER A 35 8.54 0.81 13.53
N THR A 36 7.46 0.74 12.73
CA THR A 36 7.55 0.88 11.27
C THR A 36 7.99 2.27 10.87
N ILE A 37 7.45 3.31 11.53
CA ILE A 37 7.89 4.70 11.30
C ILE A 37 9.34 4.90 11.75
N ASP A 38 9.71 4.41 12.93
CA ASP A 38 11.09 4.52 13.43
C ASP A 38 12.09 3.83 12.49
N ASN A 39 11.73 2.66 11.94
CA ASN A 39 12.54 1.97 10.94
C ASN A 39 12.79 2.81 9.68
N TYR A 40 11.81 3.61 9.23
CA TYR A 40 12.02 4.50 8.08
C TYR A 40 13.04 5.60 8.39
N PHE A 41 13.00 6.16 9.60
CA PHE A 41 13.97 7.15 10.04
C PHE A 41 15.37 6.55 10.18
N SER A 42 15.49 5.36 10.79
CA SER A 42 16.79 4.68 10.94
C SER A 42 17.39 4.26 9.59
N LYS A 43 16.57 3.78 8.64
CA LYS A 43 17.03 3.38 7.30
C LYS A 43 17.19 4.55 6.32
N GLY A 44 16.71 5.73 6.67
CA GLY A 44 16.69 6.90 5.79
C GLY A 44 15.85 6.74 4.52
N SER A 45 14.93 5.77 4.48
CA SER A 45 14.13 5.47 3.29
C SER A 45 12.69 5.10 3.65
N ILE A 46 11.74 5.59 2.85
CA ILE A 46 10.31 5.34 3.01
C ILE A 46 9.84 4.55 1.78
N PRO A 47 9.14 3.41 1.94
CA PRO A 47 8.54 2.70 0.83
C PRO A 47 7.57 3.59 0.04
N LYS A 48 7.57 3.46 -1.30
CA LYS A 48 6.82 4.36 -2.20
C LYS A 48 5.31 4.44 -1.88
N HIS A 49 4.69 3.33 -1.51
CA HIS A 49 3.26 3.32 -1.14
C HIS A 49 3.01 4.13 0.15
N VAL A 50 3.92 4.05 1.14
CA VAL A 50 3.83 4.81 2.38
C VAL A 50 4.10 6.30 2.17
N GLN A 51 5.01 6.66 1.26
CA GLN A 51 5.25 8.07 0.90
C GLN A 51 3.95 8.76 0.44
N ILE A 52 3.09 8.06 -0.30
CA ILE A 52 1.81 8.60 -0.77
C ILE A 52 0.86 8.85 0.41
N LEU A 53 0.80 7.91 1.35
CA LEU A 53 -0.05 8.03 2.55
C LEU A 53 0.39 9.21 3.43
N ILE A 54 1.68 9.28 3.73
CA ILE A 54 2.25 10.37 4.51
C ILE A 54 2.03 11.72 3.79
N SER A 55 2.25 11.79 2.48
CA SER A 55 2.03 13.03 1.71
C SER A 55 0.57 13.51 1.72
N ARG A 56 -0.41 12.62 1.93
CA ARG A 56 -1.83 12.98 2.06
C ARG A 56 -2.16 13.46 3.46
N TYR A 57 -1.66 12.74 4.47
CA TYR A 57 -1.72 13.16 5.87
C TYR A 57 -1.14 14.56 6.06
N MET A 58 0.05 14.82 5.48
CA MET A 58 0.70 16.13 5.49
C MET A 58 -0.13 17.26 4.87
N LYS A 59 -1.08 16.92 3.99
CA LYS A 59 -1.96 17.88 3.31
C LYS A 59 -3.31 18.04 4.03
N GLY A 60 -3.46 17.51 5.25
CA GLY A 60 -4.70 17.58 6.03
C GLY A 60 -5.86 16.83 5.38
N ARG A 61 -5.58 15.90 4.45
CA ARG A 61 -6.59 14.98 3.92
C ARG A 61 -6.68 13.82 4.89
N GLU A 62 -7.90 13.37 5.19
CA GLU A 62 -8.08 12.21 6.08
C GLU A 62 -7.15 11.07 5.63
N PRO A 63 -6.33 10.55 6.55
CA PRO A 63 -5.54 9.37 6.28
C PRO A 63 -6.56 8.24 6.20
N ALA A 64 -7.00 7.88 4.99
CA ALA A 64 -8.01 6.84 4.86
C ALA A 64 -7.49 5.59 5.60
N SER A 65 -8.38 4.90 6.29
CA SER A 65 -7.99 3.70 7.01
C SER A 65 -7.38 2.72 6.01
N ASN A 66 -6.46 1.86 6.45
CA ASN A 66 -5.81 0.86 5.57
C ASN A 66 -6.82 -0.05 4.82
N ASN A 67 -8.10 -0.03 5.19
CA ASN A 67 -9.18 -0.78 4.55
C ASN A 67 -9.87 -0.04 3.39
N ASP A 68 -9.68 1.28 3.26
CA ASP A 68 -10.38 2.11 2.26
C ASP A 68 -9.54 2.39 1.01
N PHE A 69 -8.33 1.82 0.93
CA PHE A 69 -7.40 2.06 -0.17
C PHE A 69 -7.29 0.88 -1.13
N VAL A 70 -7.88 1.04 -2.32
CA VAL A 70 -7.54 0.24 -3.50
C VAL A 70 -6.20 0.74 -4.05
N SER A 71 -5.14 -0.04 -3.87
CA SER A 71 -3.85 0.24 -4.52
C SER A 71 -3.97 -0.01 -6.03
N GLN A 72 -3.70 1.00 -6.85
CA GLN A 72 -3.62 0.83 -8.30
C GLN A 72 -2.27 0.21 -8.67
N LEU A 73 -2.30 -1.07 -9.04
CA LEU A 73 -1.15 -1.80 -9.57
C LEU A 73 -1.38 -2.04 -11.08
N SER A 74 -0.50 -1.49 -11.92
CA SER A 74 -0.50 -1.79 -13.36
C SER A 74 0.51 -2.89 -13.64
N VAL A 75 0.03 -4.03 -14.15
CA VAL A 75 0.88 -5.17 -14.53
C VAL A 75 0.67 -5.44 -16.02
N PRO A 76 1.72 -5.38 -16.85
CA PRO A 76 1.61 -5.85 -18.22
C PRO A 76 1.40 -7.38 -18.21
N ILE A 77 0.26 -7.84 -18.73
CA ILE A 77 -0.06 -9.25 -18.81
C ILE A 77 -0.24 -9.69 -20.27
N PRO A 78 0.26 -10.88 -20.67
CA PRO A 78 -0.02 -11.43 -21.98
C PRO A 78 -1.51 -11.66 -22.21
N ASN A 79 -2.01 -11.40 -23.42
CA ASN A 79 -3.42 -11.60 -23.78
C ASN A 79 -3.94 -13.02 -23.50
N LYS A 80 -3.08 -14.04 -23.62
CA LYS A 80 -3.43 -15.43 -23.28
C LYS A 80 -3.88 -15.56 -21.81
N ILE A 81 -3.22 -14.85 -20.90
CA ILE A 81 -3.53 -14.88 -19.46
C ILE A 81 -4.79 -14.07 -19.18
N LEU A 82 -4.91 -12.88 -19.78
CA LEU A 82 -6.11 -12.05 -19.65
C LEU A 82 -7.37 -12.82 -20.10
N ASN A 83 -7.32 -13.47 -21.27
CA ASN A 83 -8.45 -14.25 -21.79
C ASN A 83 -8.84 -15.41 -20.88
N LEU A 84 -7.85 -16.05 -20.23
CA LEU A 84 -8.11 -17.11 -19.27
C LEU A 84 -8.81 -16.55 -18.02
N ALA A 85 -8.31 -15.43 -17.49
CA ALA A 85 -8.89 -14.76 -16.33
C ALA A 85 -10.33 -14.31 -16.59
N VAL A 86 -10.61 -13.72 -17.76
CA VAL A 86 -11.97 -13.29 -18.15
C VAL A 86 -12.93 -14.48 -18.20
N ARG A 87 -12.54 -15.61 -18.81
CA ARG A 87 -13.39 -16.81 -18.85
C ARG A 87 -13.69 -17.36 -17.46
N ALA A 88 -12.69 -17.39 -16.59
CA ALA A 88 -12.84 -17.85 -15.22
C ALA A 88 -13.71 -16.91 -14.37
N ALA A 89 -13.61 -15.59 -14.59
CA ALA A 89 -14.45 -14.58 -13.95
C ALA A 89 -15.93 -14.77 -14.30
N VAL A 90 -16.24 -14.97 -15.59
CA VAL A 90 -17.61 -15.24 -16.06
C VAL A 90 -18.19 -16.51 -15.43
N GLN A 91 -17.40 -17.59 -15.33
CA GLN A 91 -17.85 -18.83 -14.69
C GLN A 91 -18.16 -18.67 -13.19
N LYS A 92 -17.55 -17.68 -12.54
CA LYS A 92 -17.73 -17.38 -11.12
C LYS A 92 -18.71 -16.22 -10.86
N ASP A 93 -19.35 -15.69 -11.90
CA ASP A 93 -20.28 -14.56 -11.84
C ASP A 93 -19.67 -13.33 -11.14
N MET A 94 -18.45 -12.96 -11.57
CA MET A 94 -17.72 -11.81 -11.05
C MET A 94 -17.01 -11.04 -12.16
N SER A 95 -16.63 -9.78 -11.88
CA SER A 95 -15.79 -8.99 -12.78
C SER A 95 -14.37 -9.56 -12.90
N VAL A 96 -13.64 -9.19 -13.94
CA VAL A 96 -12.24 -9.63 -14.13
C VAL A 96 -11.34 -9.08 -13.03
N GLU A 97 -11.60 -7.87 -12.55
CA GLU A 97 -10.90 -7.22 -11.44
C GLU A 97 -11.09 -8.00 -10.13
N GLU A 98 -12.33 -8.33 -9.78
CA GLU A 98 -12.65 -9.13 -8.59
C GLU A 98 -12.03 -10.52 -8.66
N PHE A 99 -12.05 -11.15 -9.84
CA PHE A 99 -11.40 -12.43 -10.05
C PHE A 99 -9.88 -12.35 -9.81
N VAL A 100 -9.22 -11.30 -10.30
CA VAL A 100 -7.77 -11.10 -10.10
C VAL A 100 -7.45 -10.94 -8.62
N VAL A 101 -8.25 -10.16 -7.87
CA VAL A 101 -8.07 -10.01 -6.42
C VAL A 101 -8.24 -11.36 -5.72
N TRP A 102 -9.34 -12.06 -6.01
CA TRP A 102 -9.64 -13.38 -5.44
C TRP A 102 -8.54 -14.41 -5.71
N ALA A 103 -8.06 -14.48 -6.95
CA ALA A 103 -7.00 -15.40 -7.35
C ALA A 103 -5.67 -15.07 -6.66
N THR A 104 -5.35 -13.77 -6.55
CA THR A 104 -4.13 -13.29 -5.87
C THR A 104 -4.15 -13.64 -4.39
N GLU A 105 -5.28 -13.38 -3.73
CA GLU A 105 -5.47 -13.72 -2.33
C GLU A 105 -5.38 -15.23 -2.09
N GLY A 106 -6.07 -16.04 -2.91
CA GLY A 106 -6.04 -17.50 -2.81
C GLY A 106 -4.64 -18.08 -3.01
N ALA A 107 -3.85 -17.53 -3.94
CA ALA A 107 -2.45 -17.93 -4.13
C ALA A 107 -1.57 -17.52 -2.95
N ALA A 108 -1.73 -16.29 -2.45
CA ALA A 108 -0.97 -15.78 -1.31
C ALA A 108 -1.23 -16.60 -0.04
N ARG A 109 -2.50 -16.89 0.28
CA ARG A 109 -2.87 -17.71 1.46
C ARG A 109 -2.23 -19.09 1.39
N LYS A 110 -2.29 -19.78 0.24
CA LYS A 110 -1.65 -21.09 0.07
C LYS A 110 -0.15 -21.06 0.35
N ILE A 111 0.55 -20.00 -0.05
CA ILE A 111 1.99 -19.85 0.20
C ILE A 111 2.29 -19.53 1.67
N VAL A 112 1.53 -18.61 2.26
CA VAL A 112 1.75 -18.13 3.64
C VAL A 112 1.35 -19.17 4.69
N GLU A 113 0.23 -19.88 4.46
CA GLU A 113 -0.32 -20.86 5.40
C GLU A 113 0.24 -22.26 5.15
N GLY A 114 0.57 -22.60 3.90
CA GLY A 114 1.20 -23.88 3.54
C GLY A 114 2.62 -24.06 4.10
N ASN A 115 3.31 -22.97 4.43
CA ASN A 115 4.65 -22.98 5.04
C ASN A 115 4.64 -23.08 6.59
N ARG A 116 3.48 -23.20 7.24
CA ARG A 116 3.38 -23.29 8.72
C ARG A 116 3.43 -24.72 9.28
N CYS A 117 3.70 -25.72 8.44
CA CYS A 117 4.03 -27.08 8.90
C CYS A 117 5.44 -27.45 8.44
N ASN A 118 6.43 -27.12 9.27
CA ASN A 118 7.71 -27.83 9.42
C ASN A 118 8.33 -27.42 10.76
#